data_AF-A0A661B4M3-F1
#
_entry.id   AF-A0A661B4M3-F1
#
_cell.length_a   1.000
_cell.length_b   1.000
_cell.length_c   1.000
_cell.angle_alpha   90.00
_cell.angle_beta   90.00
_cell.angle_gamma   90.00
#
_symmetry.space_group_name_H-M   'P 1'
#
loop_
_entity.id
_entity.type
_entity.pdbx_description
1 polymer ?
#
loop_
_entity_poly.entity_id
_entity_poly.type
_entity_poly.pdbx_seq_one_letter_code
_entity_poly.pdbx_strand_id
1 'polypeptide(L)'
;MPHSHTLFEKFSAMIKYGFFELVEDTSKWLVVGFFAGGIITLLLPKGAVASYLAKPFIAYPLVLAIATPMYVCATGSIPIAAALIAKGMAPGAALVFLIAGPATNTATISFVAGKLGGKVLVIYLAVILMTAFAFGMLLDTIFADFDFTKAVLAGGEMFPSWVRNGAAALLFAFILNVFVRKTLKEREPEPKTKTGAVIIKVPDMSCKHCVLKIENAITSALGEVKVSIDLKSQMVRVEGTAEVEKIKDAITNAGYTPEILV
;
A
#
# COMPACT_ATOMS: atom_id res chain seq x y z
N MET A 1 6.67 -1.46 -29.85
CA MET A 1 7.95 -2.16 -30.12
C MET A 1 8.24 -3.05 -28.91
N PRO A 2 8.60 -4.35 -29.06
CA PRO A 2 8.87 -5.20 -27.90
C PRO A 2 10.34 -5.04 -27.47
N HIS A 3 10.56 -4.48 -26.29
CA HIS A 3 11.88 -4.42 -25.66
C HIS A 3 12.32 -5.82 -25.23
N SER A 4 13.37 -6.34 -25.85
CA SER A 4 14.09 -7.54 -25.40
C SER A 4 14.95 -7.20 -24.19
N HIS A 5 14.32 -7.02 -23.02
CA HIS A 5 15.09 -6.88 -21.79
C HIS A 5 15.93 -8.13 -21.56
N THR A 6 17.24 -7.96 -21.41
CA THR A 6 18.13 -9.04 -21.00
C THR A 6 17.69 -9.58 -19.63
N LEU A 7 17.93 -10.87 -19.35
CA LEU A 7 17.55 -11.47 -18.07
C LEU A 7 18.09 -10.68 -16.87
N PHE A 8 19.26 -10.06 -17.04
CA PHE A 8 19.88 -9.22 -16.03
C PHE A 8 19.12 -7.91 -15.78
N GLU A 9 18.61 -7.24 -16.82
CA GLU A 9 17.77 -6.06 -16.66
C GLU A 9 16.43 -6.38 -16.00
N LYS A 10 15.80 -7.50 -16.37
CA LYS A 10 14.57 -7.96 -15.72
C LYS A 10 14.80 -8.28 -14.25
N PHE A 11 15.91 -8.93 -13.93
CA PHE A 11 16.29 -9.25 -12.56
C PHE A 11 16.59 -7.98 -11.73
N SER A 12 17.37 -7.05 -12.29
CA SER A 12 17.64 -5.76 -11.67
C SER A 12 16.36 -4.94 -11.47
N ALA A 13 15.42 -4.99 -12.42
CA ALA A 13 14.14 -4.32 -12.30
C ALA A 13 13.28 -4.97 -11.20
N MET A 14 13.25 -6.31 -11.09
CA MET A 14 12.55 -7.02 -10.02
C MET A 14 13.12 -6.68 -8.64
N ILE A 15 14.45 -6.67 -8.48
CA ILE A 15 15.09 -6.26 -7.22
C ILE A 15 14.75 -4.80 -6.91
N LYS A 16 14.87 -3.91 -7.88
CA LYS A 16 14.58 -2.48 -7.66
C LYS A 16 13.11 -2.26 -7.28
N TYR A 17 12.19 -2.95 -7.94
CA TYR A 17 10.77 -2.91 -7.63
C TYR A 17 10.47 -3.43 -6.23
N GLY A 18 10.95 -4.64 -5.91
CA GLY A 18 10.66 -5.30 -4.64
C GLY A 18 11.26 -4.57 -3.42
N PHE A 19 12.50 -4.10 -3.53
CA PHE A 19 13.20 -3.48 -2.39
C PHE A 19 12.95 -1.98 -2.25
N PHE A 20 12.65 -1.26 -3.33
CA PHE A 20 12.45 0.19 -3.25
C PHE A 20 10.98 0.59 -3.42
N GLU A 21 10.35 0.31 -4.57
CA GLU A 21 8.96 0.75 -4.81
C GLU A 21 7.97 0.11 -3.82
N LEU A 22 8.07 -1.20 -3.60
CA LEU A 22 7.15 -1.91 -2.71
C LEU A 22 7.29 -1.46 -1.24
N VAL A 23 8.53 -1.22 -0.80
CA VAL A 23 8.82 -0.75 0.56
C VAL A 23 8.39 0.71 0.71
N GLU A 24 8.58 1.54 -0.31
CA GLU A 24 8.15 2.94 -0.30
C GLU A 24 6.62 3.05 -0.14
N ASP A 25 5.87 2.21 -0.86
CA ASP A 25 4.40 2.19 -0.78
C ASP A 25 3.87 1.62 0.54
N THR A 26 4.55 0.62 1.14
CA THR A 26 4.09 -0.06 2.36
C THR A 26 4.62 0.54 3.65
N SER A 27 5.77 1.22 3.63
CA SER A 27 6.49 1.70 4.82
C SER A 27 5.65 2.61 5.73
N LYS A 28 4.87 3.54 5.16
CA LYS A 28 4.02 4.44 5.97
C LYS A 28 2.97 3.67 6.76
N TRP A 29 2.27 2.75 6.10
CA TRP A 29 1.24 1.93 6.73
C TRP A 29 1.83 0.95 7.73
N LEU A 30 3.02 0.42 7.44
CA LEU A 30 3.76 -0.45 8.34
C LEU A 30 4.13 0.28 9.65
N VAL A 31 4.64 1.52 9.54
CA VAL A 31 4.95 2.35 10.72
C VAL A 31 3.68 2.61 11.53
N VAL A 32 2.58 3.00 10.88
CA VAL A 32 1.29 3.19 11.55
C VAL A 32 0.84 1.90 12.25
N GLY A 33 0.98 0.74 11.61
CA GLY A 33 0.67 -0.56 12.20
C GLY A 33 1.52 -0.89 13.42
N PHE A 34 2.82 -0.61 13.40
CA PHE A 34 3.70 -0.79 14.56
C PHE A 34 3.33 0.12 15.73
N PHE A 35 3.08 1.40 15.46
CA PHE A 35 2.64 2.34 16.51
C PHE A 35 1.27 1.95 17.07
N ALA A 36 0.31 1.61 16.21
CA ALA A 36 -1.01 1.15 16.63
C ALA A 36 -0.91 -0.14 17.45
N GLY A 37 -0.12 -1.12 17.01
CA GLY A 37 0.14 -2.35 17.77
C GLY A 37 0.77 -2.06 19.14
N GLY A 38 1.75 -1.17 19.21
CA GLY A 38 2.35 -0.71 20.46
C GLY A 38 1.34 -0.04 21.40
N ILE A 39 0.51 0.86 20.88
CA ILE A 39 -0.54 1.56 21.65
C ILE A 39 -1.60 0.58 22.14
N ILE A 40 -2.08 -0.34 21.29
CA ILE A 40 -3.00 -1.42 21.68
C ILE A 40 -2.35 -2.29 22.77
N THR A 41 -1.05 -2.52 22.68
CA THR A 41 -0.26 -3.24 23.69
C THR A 41 -0.15 -2.48 25.01
N LEU A 42 -0.28 -1.16 25.02
CA LEU A 42 -0.30 -0.38 26.25
C LEU A 42 -1.72 -0.21 26.81
N LEU A 43 -2.71 0.05 25.95
CA LEU A 43 -4.08 0.38 26.35
C LEU A 43 -4.94 -0.84 26.74
N LEU A 44 -4.73 -2.02 26.13
CA LEU A 44 -5.58 -3.19 26.44
C LEU A 44 -5.06 -3.94 27.68
N PRO A 45 -5.74 -3.94 28.83
CA PRO A 45 -5.29 -4.73 29.97
C PRO A 45 -5.39 -6.24 29.66
N LYS A 46 -4.40 -7.03 30.11
CA LYS A 46 -4.36 -8.49 29.88
C LYS A 46 -5.65 -9.19 30.32
N GLY A 47 -6.27 -8.73 31.41
CA GLY A 47 -7.53 -9.28 31.92
C GLY A 47 -8.72 -9.12 30.98
N ALA A 48 -8.81 -8.01 30.23
CA ALA A 48 -9.88 -7.81 29.24
C ALA A 48 -9.69 -8.71 28.01
N VAL A 49 -8.44 -8.84 27.54
CA VAL A 49 -8.11 -9.73 26.42
C VAL A 49 -8.40 -11.18 26.80
N ALA A 50 -7.92 -11.65 27.95
CA ALA A 50 -8.16 -13.01 28.41
C ALA A 50 -9.64 -13.33 28.67
N SER A 51 -10.46 -12.33 29.03
CA SER A 51 -11.89 -12.55 29.31
C SER A 51 -12.76 -12.60 28.05
N TYR A 52 -12.49 -11.73 27.07
CA TYR A 52 -13.34 -11.56 25.88
C TYR A 52 -12.72 -12.13 24.60
N LEU A 53 -11.40 -12.04 24.43
CA LEU A 53 -10.68 -12.44 23.22
C LEU A 53 -10.08 -13.84 23.30
N ALA A 54 -10.15 -14.52 24.46
CA ALA A 54 -9.78 -15.92 24.59
C ALA A 54 -10.92 -16.90 24.23
N LYS A 55 -12.18 -16.43 24.20
CA LYS A 55 -13.35 -17.27 23.90
C LYS A 55 -13.70 -17.15 22.41
N PRO A 56 -13.52 -18.20 21.58
CA PRO A 56 -13.67 -18.11 20.11
C PRO A 56 -15.01 -17.51 19.66
N PHE A 57 -16.11 -17.94 20.29
CA PHE A 57 -17.47 -17.47 19.95
C PHE A 57 -17.69 -15.96 20.17
N ILE A 58 -16.96 -15.32 21.08
CA ILE A 58 -17.04 -13.88 21.34
C ILE A 58 -15.94 -13.15 20.57
N ALA A 59 -14.74 -13.73 20.56
CA ALA A 59 -13.55 -13.16 19.95
C ALA A 59 -13.72 -12.96 18.45
N TYR A 60 -14.29 -13.94 17.74
CA TYR A 60 -14.37 -13.90 16.27
C TYR A 60 -15.28 -12.77 15.77
N PRO A 61 -16.56 -12.66 16.20
CA PRO A 61 -17.41 -11.55 15.77
C PRO A 61 -16.88 -10.19 16.23
N LEU A 62 -16.29 -10.10 17.43
CA LEU A 62 -15.72 -8.86 17.93
C LEU A 62 -14.52 -8.39 17.10
N VAL A 63 -13.60 -9.30 16.79
CA VAL A 63 -12.43 -9.03 15.95
C VAL A 63 -12.87 -8.63 14.54
N LEU A 64 -13.85 -9.32 13.97
CA LEU A 64 -14.40 -8.97 12.65
C LEU A 64 -15.03 -7.57 12.64
N ALA A 65 -15.78 -7.22 13.68
CA ALA A 65 -16.39 -5.91 13.82
C ALA A 65 -15.35 -4.78 13.95
N ILE A 66 -14.18 -5.06 14.54
CA ILE A 66 -13.08 -4.09 14.68
C ILE A 66 -12.21 -4.05 13.41
N ALA A 67 -11.90 -5.20 12.82
CA ALA A 67 -11.01 -5.31 11.67
C ALA A 67 -11.60 -4.65 10.42
N THR A 68 -12.91 -4.82 10.20
CA THR A 68 -13.62 -4.31 9.03
C THR A 68 -13.50 -2.79 8.88
N PRO A 69 -13.71 -1.96 9.93
CA PRO A 69 -13.52 -0.51 9.83
C PRO A 69 -12.07 -0.05 10.01
N MET A 70 -11.22 -0.81 10.72
CA MET A 70 -9.82 -0.38 10.95
C MET A 70 -8.94 -0.48 9.70
N TYR A 71 -9.38 -1.20 8.65
CA TYR A 71 -8.69 -1.31 7.34
C TYR A 71 -7.17 -1.46 7.46
N VAL A 72 -6.72 -2.44 8.24
CA VAL A 72 -5.30 -2.66 8.46
C VAL A 72 -4.74 -3.52 7.32
N CYS A 73 -3.73 -3.01 6.62
CA CYS A 73 -3.01 -3.78 5.60
C CYS A 73 -2.37 -5.04 6.22
N ALA A 74 -2.17 -6.09 5.42
CA ALA A 74 -1.61 -7.36 5.89
C ALA A 74 -0.28 -7.20 6.63
N THR A 75 0.53 -6.21 6.22
CA THR A 75 1.83 -5.92 6.85
C THR A 75 1.68 -5.29 8.23
N GLY A 76 0.67 -4.44 8.45
CA GLY A 76 0.39 -3.82 9.74
C GLY A 76 -0.41 -4.71 10.69
N SER A 77 -1.21 -5.65 10.17
CA SER A 77 -2.04 -6.53 10.98
C SER A 77 -1.24 -7.63 11.69
N ILE A 78 -0.12 -8.08 11.13
CA ILE A 78 0.78 -9.07 11.73
C ILE A 78 1.32 -8.63 13.11
N PRO A 79 1.99 -7.47 13.27
CA PRO A 79 2.51 -7.07 14.57
C PRO A 79 1.41 -6.81 15.60
N ILE A 80 0.24 -6.30 15.17
CA ILE A 80 -0.94 -6.13 16.03
C ILE A 80 -1.44 -7.48 16.53
N ALA A 81 -1.60 -8.46 15.63
CA ALA A 81 -2.03 -9.81 15.97
C ALA A 81 -1.05 -10.49 16.92
N ALA A 82 0.27 -10.42 16.63
CA ALA A 82 1.30 -11.00 17.49
C ALA A 82 1.27 -10.40 18.91
N ALA A 83 1.09 -9.09 19.02
CA ALA A 83 0.98 -8.42 20.32
C ALA A 83 -0.29 -8.81 21.10
N LEU A 84 -1.42 -9.00 20.41
CA LEU A 84 -2.66 -9.46 21.03
C LEU A 84 -2.57 -10.92 21.47
N ILE A 85 -1.94 -11.79 20.69
CA ILE A 85 -1.65 -13.19 21.08
C ILE A 85 -0.77 -13.21 22.32
N ALA A 86 0.28 -12.39 22.38
CA ALA A 86 1.13 -12.26 23.56
C ALA A 86 0.38 -11.80 24.83
N LYS A 87 -0.82 -11.22 24.66
CA LYS A 87 -1.74 -10.85 25.76
C LYS A 87 -2.84 -11.87 26.05
N GLY A 88 -2.90 -12.99 25.33
CA GLY A 88 -3.86 -14.07 25.53
C GLY A 88 -5.06 -14.05 24.57
N MET A 89 -4.96 -13.38 23.41
CA MET A 89 -5.92 -13.57 22.33
C MET A 89 -5.84 -15.01 21.78
N ALA A 90 -6.99 -15.61 21.49
CA ALA A 90 -7.03 -16.92 20.84
C ALA A 90 -6.34 -16.90 19.46
N PRO A 91 -5.51 -17.90 19.11
CA PRO A 91 -4.81 -17.96 17.83
C PRO A 91 -5.75 -17.92 16.61
N GLY A 92 -6.89 -18.60 16.69
CA GLY A 92 -7.94 -18.58 15.68
C GLY A 92 -8.55 -17.18 15.50
N ALA A 93 -8.71 -16.42 16.58
CA ALA A 93 -9.18 -15.04 16.51
C ALA A 93 -8.16 -14.12 15.82
N ALA A 94 -6.86 -14.35 16.07
CA ALA A 94 -5.80 -13.66 15.35
C ALA A 94 -5.78 -14.04 13.86
N LEU A 95 -6.00 -15.30 13.50
CA LEU A 95 -6.12 -15.70 12.10
C LEU A 95 -7.32 -15.02 11.42
N VAL A 96 -8.47 -14.98 12.08
CA VAL A 96 -9.66 -14.27 11.60
C VAL A 96 -9.35 -12.79 11.36
N PHE A 97 -8.63 -12.13 12.27
CA PHE A 97 -8.17 -10.75 12.10
C PHE A 97 -7.29 -10.59 10.85
N LEU A 98 -6.32 -11.49 10.67
CA LEU A 98 -5.35 -11.46 9.57
C LEU A 98 -5.99 -11.70 8.20
N ILE A 99 -7.06 -12.50 8.14
CA ILE A 99 -7.84 -12.71 6.92
C ILE A 99 -8.73 -11.49 6.65
N ALA A 100 -9.50 -11.05 7.65
CA ALA A 100 -10.50 -10.01 7.46
C ALA A 100 -9.91 -8.62 7.19
N GLY A 101 -8.80 -8.26 7.84
CA GLY A 101 -8.17 -6.93 7.72
C GLY A 101 -7.90 -6.51 6.26
N PRO A 102 -7.04 -7.22 5.50
CA PRO A 102 -6.75 -6.88 4.12
C PRO A 102 -7.92 -7.19 3.17
N ALA A 103 -8.72 -8.22 3.46
CA ALA A 103 -9.83 -8.64 2.60
C ALA A 103 -10.97 -7.61 2.58
N THR A 104 -11.16 -6.88 3.66
CA THR A 104 -12.23 -5.86 3.76
C THR A 104 -11.76 -4.46 3.37
N ASN A 105 -10.59 -4.26 2.74
CA ASN A 105 -10.10 -2.90 2.45
C ASN A 105 -11.06 -2.04 1.60
N THR A 106 -11.00 -0.71 1.78
CA THR A 106 -11.88 0.26 1.10
C THR A 106 -11.80 0.16 -0.42
N ALA A 107 -10.62 -0.06 -1.01
CA ALA A 107 -10.49 -0.15 -2.46
C ALA A 107 -11.26 -1.36 -3.01
N THR A 108 -11.18 -2.50 -2.34
CA THR A 108 -11.91 -3.72 -2.71
C THR A 108 -13.41 -3.55 -2.48
N ILE A 109 -13.82 -2.99 -1.34
CA ILE A 109 -15.24 -2.74 -1.05
C ILE A 109 -15.83 -1.76 -2.07
N SER A 110 -15.17 -0.63 -2.35
CA SER A 110 -15.63 0.37 -3.32
C SER A 110 -15.68 -0.21 -4.73
N PHE A 111 -14.70 -1.02 -5.12
CA PHE A 111 -14.70 -1.69 -6.42
C PHE A 111 -15.88 -2.68 -6.54
N VAL A 112 -16.08 -3.56 -5.56
CA VAL A 112 -17.16 -4.54 -5.58
C VAL A 112 -18.53 -3.85 -5.51
N ALA A 113 -18.69 -2.87 -4.62
CA ALA A 113 -19.94 -2.10 -4.49
C ALA A 113 -20.27 -1.35 -5.79
N GLY A 114 -19.28 -0.69 -6.39
CA GLY A 114 -19.46 0.15 -7.57
C GLY A 114 -19.61 -0.64 -8.89
N LYS A 115 -18.94 -1.79 -9.03
CA LYS A 115 -18.94 -2.57 -10.28
C LYS A 115 -19.88 -3.77 -10.25
N LEU A 116 -20.06 -4.40 -9.10
CA LEU A 116 -20.86 -5.63 -8.96
C LEU A 116 -22.16 -5.40 -8.17
N GLY A 117 -22.30 -4.24 -7.53
CA GLY A 117 -23.50 -3.83 -6.80
C GLY A 117 -23.54 -4.32 -5.35
N GLY A 118 -24.42 -3.70 -4.56
CA GLY A 118 -24.51 -3.94 -3.11
C GLY A 118 -24.87 -5.37 -2.71
N LYS A 119 -25.68 -6.08 -3.50
CA LYS A 119 -26.01 -7.49 -3.23
C LYS A 119 -24.78 -8.39 -3.29
N VAL A 120 -23.91 -8.18 -4.29
CA VAL A 120 -22.66 -8.94 -4.44
C VAL A 120 -21.68 -8.58 -3.33
N LEU A 121 -21.62 -7.32 -2.91
CA LEU A 121 -20.82 -6.90 -1.76
C LEU A 121 -21.21 -7.65 -0.48
N VAL A 122 -22.52 -7.77 -0.20
CA VAL A 122 -22.99 -8.48 1.00
C VAL A 122 -22.61 -9.97 0.94
N ILE A 123 -22.78 -10.62 -0.21
CA ILE A 123 -22.38 -12.03 -0.39
C ILE A 123 -20.86 -12.16 -0.22
N TYR A 124 -20.08 -11.27 -0.80
CA TYR A 124 -18.62 -11.24 -0.70
C TYR A 124 -18.16 -11.15 0.76
N LEU A 125 -18.70 -10.19 1.51
CA LEU A 125 -18.39 -10.03 2.94
C LEU A 125 -18.83 -11.28 3.72
N ALA A 126 -20.05 -11.80 3.49
CA ALA A 126 -20.53 -12.98 4.17
C ALA A 126 -19.62 -14.20 3.94
N VAL A 127 -19.16 -14.43 2.70
CA VAL A 127 -18.24 -15.53 2.39
C VAL A 127 -16.90 -15.36 3.11
N ILE A 128 -16.33 -14.15 3.13
CA ILE A 128 -15.09 -13.89 3.87
C ILE A 128 -15.27 -14.15 5.36
N LEU A 129 -16.36 -13.66 5.95
CA LEU A 129 -16.62 -13.84 7.38
C LEU A 129 -16.81 -15.33 7.71
N MET A 130 -17.57 -16.07 6.91
CA MET A 130 -17.79 -17.51 7.11
C MET A 130 -16.51 -18.31 6.95
N THR A 131 -15.72 -18.04 5.91
CA THR A 131 -14.45 -18.75 5.67
C THR A 131 -13.42 -18.43 6.75
N ALA A 132 -13.26 -17.16 7.13
CA ALA A 132 -12.38 -16.75 8.22
C ALA A 132 -12.79 -17.43 9.53
N PHE A 133 -14.09 -17.42 9.87
CA PHE A 133 -14.62 -18.07 11.06
C PHE A 133 -14.34 -19.58 11.05
N ALA A 134 -14.59 -20.26 9.93
CA ALA A 134 -14.34 -21.69 9.78
C ALA A 134 -12.86 -22.03 9.94
N PHE A 135 -11.96 -21.29 9.30
CA PHE A 135 -10.51 -21.49 9.45
C PHE A 135 -10.00 -21.15 10.85
N GLY A 136 -10.54 -20.11 11.48
CA GLY A 136 -10.22 -19.77 12.87
C GLY A 136 -10.63 -20.89 13.81
N MET A 137 -11.86 -21.40 13.69
CA MET A 137 -12.33 -22.53 14.49
C MET A 137 -11.49 -23.78 14.24
N LEU A 138 -11.18 -24.08 12.97
CA LEU A 138 -10.33 -25.21 12.60
C LEU A 138 -8.93 -25.09 13.21
N LEU A 139 -8.35 -23.89 13.24
CA LEU A 139 -7.05 -23.68 13.85
C LEU A 139 -7.09 -23.89 15.37
N ASP A 140 -8.10 -23.33 16.05
CA ASP A 140 -8.26 -23.49 17.50
C ASP A 140 -8.55 -24.94 17.89
N THR A 141 -9.23 -25.74 17.05
CA THR A 141 -9.48 -27.16 17.33
C THR A 141 -8.27 -28.04 17.05
N ILE A 142 -7.55 -27.82 15.93
CA ILE A 142 -6.35 -28.61 15.59
C ILE A 142 -5.22 -28.35 16.59
N PHE A 143 -5.08 -27.11 17.06
CA PHE A 143 -3.97 -26.68 17.91
C PHE A 143 -4.40 -26.37 19.34
N ALA A 144 -5.51 -26.96 19.82
CA ALA A 144 -6.03 -26.73 21.17
C ALA A 144 -5.00 -27.04 22.28
N ASP A 145 -4.17 -28.07 22.07
CA ASP A 145 -3.13 -28.50 23.01
C ASP A 145 -1.79 -27.76 22.83
N PHE A 146 -1.67 -26.94 21.78
CA PHE A 146 -0.43 -26.24 21.45
C PHE A 146 -0.44 -24.84 22.05
N ASP A 147 0.56 -24.54 22.88
CA ASP A 147 0.70 -23.21 23.50
C ASP A 147 1.23 -22.20 22.47
N PHE A 148 0.34 -21.74 21.60
CA PHE A 148 0.63 -20.77 20.53
C PHE A 148 1.21 -19.47 21.07
N THR A 149 0.90 -19.09 22.31
CA THR A 149 1.49 -17.92 22.96
C THR A 149 3.00 -18.09 23.10
N LYS A 150 3.44 -19.26 23.59
CA LYS A 150 4.87 -19.58 23.66
C LYS A 150 5.48 -19.72 22.27
N ALA A 151 4.77 -20.28 21.30
CA ALA A 151 5.28 -20.41 19.94
C ALA A 151 5.50 -19.06 19.25
N VAL A 152 4.59 -18.09 19.44
CA VAL A 152 4.74 -16.72 18.91
C VAL A 152 5.88 -15.98 19.60
N LEU A 153 6.00 -16.12 20.93
CA LEU A 153 7.10 -15.51 21.70
C LEU A 153 8.45 -16.16 21.38
N ALA A 154 8.49 -17.49 21.19
CA ALA A 154 9.67 -18.24 20.78
C ALA A 154 10.01 -18.05 19.31
N GLY A 155 9.04 -17.71 18.45
CA GLY A 155 9.29 -17.34 17.05
C GLY A 155 10.23 -16.14 16.91
N GLY A 156 10.20 -15.22 17.88
CA GLY A 156 11.18 -14.13 17.98
C GLY A 156 12.61 -14.59 18.34
N GLU A 157 12.77 -15.81 18.83
CA GLU A 157 14.04 -16.41 19.26
C GLU A 157 14.52 -17.51 18.27
N MET A 158 13.74 -17.79 17.22
CA MET A 158 14.01 -18.87 16.26
C MET A 158 15.29 -18.63 15.42
N PHE A 159 15.74 -17.38 15.33
CA PHE A 159 16.96 -16.99 14.62
C PHE A 159 18.04 -16.51 15.60
N PRO A 160 19.33 -16.74 15.28
CA PRO A 160 20.43 -16.21 16.06
C PRO A 160 20.28 -14.71 16.28
N SER A 161 20.63 -14.21 17.46
CA SER A 161 20.39 -12.81 17.85
C SER A 161 21.02 -11.80 16.88
N TRP A 162 22.15 -12.16 16.26
CA TRP A 162 22.80 -11.33 15.24
C TRP A 162 21.99 -11.20 13.95
N VAL A 163 21.31 -12.27 13.51
CA VAL A 163 20.42 -12.25 12.35
C VAL A 163 19.18 -11.42 12.64
N ARG A 164 18.57 -11.63 13.82
CA ARG A 164 17.39 -10.88 14.26
C ARG A 164 17.67 -9.38 14.32
N ASN A 165 18.73 -9.00 15.03
CA ASN A 165 19.11 -7.60 15.21
C ASN A 165 19.62 -6.99 13.89
N GLY A 166 20.33 -7.77 13.07
CA GLY A 166 20.77 -7.34 11.74
C GLY A 166 19.60 -7.08 10.79
N ALA A 167 18.61 -7.98 10.74
CA ALA A 167 17.41 -7.79 9.95
C ALA A 167 16.58 -6.59 10.43
N ALA A 168 16.42 -6.43 11.75
CA ALA A 168 15.74 -5.28 12.33
C ALA A 168 16.46 -3.97 12.00
N ALA A 169 17.79 -3.91 12.13
CA ALA A 169 18.59 -2.74 11.80
C ALA A 169 18.54 -2.40 10.31
N LEU A 170 18.60 -3.40 9.44
CA LEU A 170 18.50 -3.22 7.99
C LEU A 170 17.13 -2.69 7.59
N LEU A 171 16.06 -3.26 8.13
CA LEU A 171 14.69 -2.81 7.88
C LEU A 171 14.50 -1.37 8.40
N PHE A 172 15.01 -1.06 9.60
CA PHE A 172 14.98 0.29 10.16
C PHE A 172 15.76 1.28 9.28
N ALA A 173 16.95 0.92 8.80
CA ALA A 173 17.74 1.74 7.89
C ALA A 173 17.03 1.97 6.56
N PHE A 174 16.32 0.98 6.01
CA PHE A 174 15.52 1.11 4.79
C PHE A 174 14.35 2.07 4.99
N ILE A 175 13.58 1.92 6.07
CA ILE A 175 12.47 2.83 6.39
C ILE A 175 12.98 4.26 6.61
N LEU A 176 14.09 4.42 7.35
CA LEU A 176 14.74 5.72 7.53
C LEU A 176 15.18 6.33 6.21
N ASN A 177 15.84 5.55 5.35
CA ASN A 177 16.29 6.04 4.04
C ASN A 177 15.11 6.48 3.16
N VAL A 178 14.00 5.74 3.16
CA VAL A 178 12.76 6.14 2.47
C VAL A 178 12.21 7.44 3.05
N PHE A 179 12.12 7.56 4.38
CA PHE A 179 11.57 8.75 5.04
C PHE A 179 12.47 9.98 4.83
N VAL A 180 13.79 9.80 4.93
CA VAL A 180 14.81 10.83 4.68
C VAL A 180 14.79 11.25 3.22
N ARG A 181 14.76 10.32 2.25
CA ARG A 181 14.65 10.68 0.83
C ARG A 181 13.36 11.42 0.53
N LYS A 182 12.24 11.03 1.14
CA LYS A 182 10.97 11.72 0.96
C LYS A 182 11.00 13.15 1.51
N THR A 183 11.57 13.35 2.69
CA THR A 183 11.75 14.70 3.29
C THR A 183 12.81 15.53 2.56
N LEU A 184 13.84 14.91 1.99
CA LEU A 184 14.84 15.58 1.17
C LEU A 184 14.32 15.92 -0.24
N LYS A 185 13.42 15.10 -0.80
CA LYS A 185 12.78 15.33 -2.09
C LYS A 185 11.62 16.34 -1.98
N GLU A 186 10.93 16.41 -0.84
CA GLU A 186 10.05 17.53 -0.48
C GLU A 186 10.82 18.83 -0.17
N ARG A 187 12.14 18.73 0.07
CA ARG A 187 13.07 19.87 0.15
C ARG A 187 13.73 20.24 -1.17
N GLU A 188 13.50 19.48 -2.25
CA GLU A 188 13.71 20.08 -3.57
C GLU A 188 12.70 21.22 -3.65
N PRO A 189 13.16 22.48 -3.75
CA PRO A 189 12.24 23.58 -3.96
C PRO A 189 11.39 23.21 -5.17
N GLU A 190 10.09 23.52 -5.15
CA GLU A 190 9.34 23.70 -6.39
C GLU A 190 10.31 24.29 -7.41
N PRO A 191 10.55 23.62 -8.56
CA PRO A 191 11.57 24.06 -9.50
C PRO A 191 11.23 25.49 -9.89
N LYS A 192 11.92 26.43 -9.22
CA LYS A 192 11.73 27.86 -9.34
C LYS A 192 11.66 28.15 -10.82
N THR A 193 10.57 28.79 -11.20
CA THR A 193 10.26 29.32 -12.52
C THR A 193 11.54 29.82 -13.18
N LYS A 194 12.20 28.94 -13.94
CA LYS A 194 13.13 29.37 -14.96
C LYS A 194 12.22 29.85 -16.07
N THR A 195 12.24 31.16 -16.26
CA THR A 195 11.61 31.92 -17.34
C THR A 195 11.61 31.09 -18.62
N GLY A 196 10.43 30.61 -19.03
CA GLY A 196 10.23 29.84 -20.26
C GLY A 196 9.51 28.49 -20.15
N ALA A 197 9.12 28.00 -18.96
CA ALA A 197 8.34 26.75 -18.87
C ALA A 197 6.83 27.00 -19.06
N VAL A 198 6.22 26.34 -20.04
CA VAL A 198 4.77 26.44 -20.33
C VAL A 198 4.03 25.30 -19.62
N ILE A 199 2.98 25.63 -18.88
CA ILE A 199 2.12 24.67 -18.16
C ILE A 199 0.76 24.62 -18.86
N ILE A 200 0.34 23.42 -19.25
CA ILE A 200 -0.95 23.18 -19.90
C ILE A 200 -1.70 22.11 -19.12
N LYS A 201 -2.95 22.39 -18.79
CA LYS A 201 -3.86 21.44 -18.17
C LYS A 201 -4.57 20.64 -19.26
N VAL A 202 -4.66 19.32 -19.10
CA VAL A 202 -5.30 18.42 -20.05
C VAL A 202 -6.24 17.48 -19.28
N PRO A 203 -7.51 17.89 -19.08
CA PRO A 203 -8.44 17.19 -18.20
C PRO A 203 -8.86 15.80 -18.71
N ASP A 204 -8.66 15.52 -20.00
CA ASP A 204 -9.05 14.25 -20.62
C ASP A 204 -8.01 13.13 -20.40
N MET A 205 -6.87 13.41 -19.76
CA MET A 205 -5.89 12.38 -19.44
C MET A 205 -6.32 11.56 -18.21
N SER A 206 -6.42 10.24 -18.39
CA SER A 206 -6.95 9.33 -17.36
C SER A 206 -6.04 8.13 -17.06
N CYS A 207 -5.01 7.86 -17.86
CA CYS A 207 -4.16 6.68 -17.68
C CYS A 207 -2.72 6.89 -18.18
N LYS A 208 -1.81 5.99 -17.79
CA LYS A 208 -0.39 6.00 -18.22
C LYS A 208 -0.23 5.94 -19.75
N HIS A 209 -1.18 5.35 -20.48
CA HIS A 209 -1.15 5.34 -21.94
C HIS A 209 -1.48 6.72 -22.54
N CYS A 210 -2.28 7.55 -21.86
CA CYS A 210 -2.50 8.94 -22.26
C CYS A 210 -1.23 9.76 -22.11
N VAL A 211 -0.52 9.56 -21.00
CA VAL A 211 0.78 10.21 -20.73
C VAL A 211 1.77 9.93 -21.86
N LEU A 212 1.97 8.65 -22.21
CA LEU A 212 2.88 8.26 -23.28
C LEU A 212 2.48 8.82 -24.65
N LYS A 213 1.17 8.88 -24.96
CA LYS A 213 0.71 9.48 -26.22
C LYS A 213 1.02 10.97 -26.29
N ILE A 214 0.74 11.71 -25.21
CA ILE A 214 0.97 13.16 -25.13
C ILE A 214 2.47 13.46 -25.16
N GLU A 215 3.28 12.72 -24.40
CA GLU A 215 4.73 12.86 -24.36
C GLU A 215 5.36 12.61 -25.74
N ASN A 216 4.97 11.53 -26.42
CA ASN A 216 5.44 11.22 -27.77
C ASN A 216 4.99 12.26 -28.80
N ALA A 217 3.75 12.77 -28.71
CA ALA A 217 3.25 13.79 -29.62
C ALA A 217 4.03 15.12 -29.48
N ILE A 218 4.32 15.54 -28.25
CA ILE A 218 5.07 16.76 -27.97
C ILE A 218 6.53 16.61 -28.40
N THR A 219 7.16 15.46 -28.11
CA THR A 219 8.55 15.18 -28.50
C THR A 219 8.69 15.10 -30.03
N SER A 220 7.70 14.53 -30.72
CA SER A 220 7.71 14.46 -32.19
C SER A 220 7.50 15.82 -32.85
N ALA A 221 6.73 16.71 -32.22
CA ALA A 221 6.42 18.03 -32.77
C ALA A 221 7.50 19.10 -32.49
N LEU A 222 8.24 18.98 -31.38
CA LEU A 222 9.18 20.01 -30.91
C LEU A 222 10.64 19.54 -30.78
N GLY A 223 10.93 18.27 -31.05
CA GLY A 223 12.26 17.68 -30.90
C GLY A 223 12.55 17.23 -29.46
N GLU A 224 13.83 17.13 -29.09
CA GLU A 224 14.27 16.79 -27.72
C GLU A 224 13.95 17.91 -26.73
N VAL A 225 12.69 17.93 -26.27
CA VAL A 225 12.21 18.83 -25.21
C VAL A 225 11.92 18.01 -23.97
N LYS A 226 12.25 18.54 -22.80
CA LYS A 226 11.97 17.86 -21.54
C LYS A 226 10.51 18.08 -21.15
N VAL A 227 9.71 17.02 -21.30
CA VAL A 227 8.28 16.99 -20.96
C VAL A 227 8.09 16.27 -19.63
N SER A 228 7.36 16.91 -18.71
CA SER A 228 6.98 16.31 -17.44
C SER A 228 5.46 16.34 -17.33
N ILE A 229 4.85 15.16 -17.19
CA ILE A 229 3.39 15.01 -17.13
C ILE A 229 3.01 14.43 -15.76
N ASP A 230 2.13 15.13 -15.05
CA ASP A 230 1.57 14.68 -13.78
C ASP A 230 0.12 14.22 -13.98
N LEU A 231 -0.10 12.92 -13.81
CA LEU A 231 -1.41 12.27 -13.95
C LEU A 231 -2.38 12.65 -12.83
N LYS A 232 -1.88 13.00 -11.63
CA LYS A 232 -2.75 13.35 -10.49
C LYS A 232 -3.32 14.75 -10.64
N SER A 233 -2.52 15.68 -11.16
CA SER A 233 -2.92 17.07 -11.38
C SER A 233 -3.40 17.35 -12.80
N GLN A 234 -3.32 16.36 -13.70
CA GLN A 234 -3.67 16.46 -15.12
C GLN A 234 -2.92 17.60 -15.83
N MET A 235 -1.65 17.80 -15.45
CA MET A 235 -0.81 18.88 -15.98
C MET A 235 0.32 18.34 -16.84
N VAL A 236 0.56 19.02 -17.95
CA VAL A 236 1.68 18.82 -18.86
C VAL A 236 2.59 20.03 -18.73
N ARG A 237 3.85 19.80 -18.38
CA ARG A 237 4.88 20.83 -18.30
C ARG A 237 5.92 20.59 -19.38
N VAL A 238 6.18 21.62 -20.17
CA VAL A 238 7.18 21.59 -21.25
C VAL A 238 8.27 22.61 -20.92
N GLU A 239 9.50 22.14 -20.72
CA GLU A 239 10.67 23.00 -20.47
C GLU A 239 11.35 23.36 -21.80
N GLY A 240 11.08 24.56 -22.35
CA GLY A 240 11.73 25.05 -23.57
C GLY A 240 11.11 26.33 -24.13
N THR A 241 11.86 27.07 -24.95
CA THR A 241 11.41 28.27 -25.69
C THR A 241 10.55 27.89 -26.91
N ALA A 242 9.52 27.08 -26.70
CA ALA A 242 8.60 26.67 -27.76
C ALA A 242 7.35 27.56 -27.74
N GLU A 243 6.89 27.97 -28.92
CA GLU A 243 5.63 28.70 -29.09
C GLU A 243 4.46 27.88 -28.52
N VAL A 244 3.68 28.50 -27.64
CA VAL A 244 2.54 27.87 -26.92
C VAL A 244 1.53 27.24 -27.88
N GLU A 245 1.39 27.80 -29.09
CA GLU A 245 0.50 27.30 -30.13
C GLU A 245 0.91 25.92 -30.66
N LYS A 246 2.21 25.67 -30.88
CA LYS A 246 2.69 24.38 -31.38
C LYS A 246 2.50 23.26 -30.36
N ILE A 247 2.58 23.57 -29.07
CA ILE A 247 2.31 22.61 -28.00
C ILE A 247 0.82 22.25 -27.99
N LYS A 248 -0.08 23.23 -28.17
CA LYS A 248 -1.52 22.98 -28.26
C LYS A 248 -1.88 22.13 -29.46
N ASP A 249 -1.31 22.42 -30.62
CA ASP A 249 -1.57 21.67 -31.84
C ASP A 249 -1.12 20.23 -31.68
N ALA A 250 0.04 19.99 -31.06
CA ALA A 250 0.51 18.63 -30.77
C ALA A 250 -0.44 17.86 -29.82
N ILE A 251 -0.96 18.51 -28.77
CA ILE A 251 -1.89 17.90 -27.82
C ILE A 251 -3.27 17.64 -28.47
N THR A 252 -3.74 18.58 -29.30
CA THR A 252 -5.02 18.48 -30.01
C THR A 252 -4.96 17.40 -31.10
N ASN A 253 -3.86 17.33 -31.84
CA ASN A 253 -3.61 16.27 -32.83
C ASN A 253 -3.47 14.88 -32.17
N ALA A 254 -3.07 14.82 -30.91
CA ALA A 254 -3.05 13.59 -30.12
C ALA A 254 -4.45 13.18 -29.58
N GLY A 255 -5.47 14.03 -29.79
CA GLY A 255 -6.87 13.78 -29.40
C GLY A 255 -7.23 14.22 -27.98
N TYR A 256 -6.52 15.21 -27.42
CA TYR A 256 -6.76 15.72 -26.07
C TYR A 256 -7.04 17.23 -26.07
N THR A 257 -7.79 17.73 -25.08
CA THR A 257 -8.14 19.16 -24.98
C THR A 257 -7.15 19.93 -24.09
N PRO A 258 -6.35 20.88 -24.62
CA PRO A 258 -5.44 21.70 -23.82
C PRO A 258 -6.12 22.97 -23.27
N GLU A 259 -6.12 23.14 -21.94
CA GLU A 259 -6.44 24.38 -21.23
C GLU A 259 -5.14 25.06 -20.75
N ILE A 260 -4.89 26.32 -21.14
CA ILE A 260 -3.72 27.04 -20.63
C ILE A 260 -4.00 27.52 -19.20
N LEU A 261 -3.06 27.27 -18.29
CA LEU A 261 -2.94 28.01 -17.05
C LEU A 261 -1.78 29.00 -17.24
N VAL A 262 -2.09 30.30 -17.25
CA VAL A 262 -1.10 31.38 -17.39
C VAL A 262 -0.17 31.41 -16.18
#